data_AF-A0A968W4W1-F1
#
_entry.id   AF-A0A968W4W1-F1
#
_cell.length_a   1.000
_cell.length_b   1.000
_cell.length_c   1.000
_cell.angle_alpha   90.00
_cell.angle_beta   90.00
_cell.angle_gamma   90.00
#
_symmetry.space_group_name_H-M   'P 1'
#
loop_
_entity.id
_entity.type
_entity.pdbx_description
1 polymer ?
#
loop_
_entity_poly.entity_id
_entity_poly.type
_entity_poly.pdbx_seq_one_letter_code
_entity_poly.pdbx_strand_id
1 'polypeptide(L)'
;PNQIKQIPHYDTICHFLLIGFSAFLGHLAFNKRKINILNFTLPLTPIVISFFVIIEECLQIFSSVRSFDLVDLAADFCGIVVFTLLAERVKVKKSL
;
A
#
# COMPACT_ATOMS: atom_id res chain seq x y z
N PRO A 1 -23.44 18.10 0.77
CA PRO A 1 -23.02 16.71 0.52
C PRO A 1 -22.26 16.14 1.76
N ASN A 2 -23.00 15.80 2.83
CA ASN A 2 -22.43 15.48 4.16
C ASN A 2 -22.71 14.05 4.62
N GLN A 3 -23.04 13.12 3.71
CA GLN A 3 -23.56 11.79 4.08
C GLN A 3 -22.49 10.69 4.21
N ILE A 4 -21.20 10.97 3.95
CA ILE A 4 -20.13 9.95 4.00
C ILE A 4 -19.52 9.83 5.41
N LYS A 5 -19.83 10.76 6.34
CA LYS A 5 -19.33 10.72 7.74
C LYS A 5 -19.97 9.62 8.62
N GLN A 6 -20.88 8.79 8.08
CA GLN A 6 -21.62 7.82 8.89
C GLN A 6 -20.95 6.45 9.00
N ILE A 7 -19.94 6.13 8.18
CA ILE A 7 -19.20 4.87 8.31
C ILE A 7 -17.95 5.14 9.16
N PRO A 8 -17.92 4.69 10.43
CA PRO A 8 -16.73 4.81 11.26
C PRO A 8 -15.57 4.07 10.58
N HIS A 9 -14.39 4.67 10.54
CA HIS A 9 -13.17 4.11 9.92
C HIS A 9 -13.22 3.87 8.41
N TYR A 10 -14.18 4.47 7.69
CA TYR A 10 -14.23 4.38 6.22
C TYR A 10 -12.93 4.79 5.56
N ASP A 11 -12.29 5.82 6.12
CA ASP A 11 -11.02 6.34 5.64
C ASP A 11 -9.92 5.29 5.67
N THR A 12 -9.72 4.68 6.84
CA THR A 12 -8.76 3.60 7.08
C THR A 12 -9.01 2.37 6.21
N ILE A 13 -10.28 2.01 5.99
CA ILE A 13 -10.65 0.91 5.07
C ILE A 13 -10.28 1.26 3.63
N CYS A 14 -10.56 2.50 3.21
CA CYS A 14 -10.17 2.99 1.89
C CYS A 14 -8.66 3.00 1.71
N HIS A 15 -7.90 3.46 2.71
CA HIS A 15 -6.44 3.44 2.75
C HIS A 15 -5.89 2.01 2.55
N PHE A 16 -6.34 1.09 3.41
CA PHE A 16 -5.98 -0.33 3.32
C PHE A 16 -6.24 -0.92 1.93
N LEU A 17 -7.43 -0.67 1.36
CA LEU A 17 -7.81 -1.21 0.05
C LEU A 17 -7.05 -0.54 -1.10
N LEU A 18 -6.95 0.78 -1.13
CA LEU A 18 -6.31 1.51 -2.24
C LEU A 18 -4.81 1.23 -2.30
N ILE A 19 -4.14 1.34 -1.17
CA ILE A 19 -2.69 1.09 -1.10
C ILE A 19 -2.42 -0.40 -1.29
N GLY A 20 -3.24 -1.28 -0.69
CA GLY A 20 -3.16 -2.72 -0.91
C GLY A 20 -3.30 -3.09 -2.39
N PHE A 21 -4.33 -2.61 -3.08
CA PHE A 21 -4.51 -2.86 -4.52
C PHE A 21 -3.35 -2.31 -5.36
N SER A 22 -2.83 -1.14 -5.01
CA SER A 22 -1.67 -0.56 -5.67
C SER A 22 -0.44 -1.45 -5.51
N ALA A 23 -0.24 -2.03 -4.32
CA ALA A 23 0.82 -3.00 -4.06
C ALA A 23 0.63 -4.31 -4.83
N PHE A 24 -0.59 -4.84 -4.88
CA PHE A 24 -0.91 -6.04 -5.67
C PHE A 24 -0.61 -5.84 -7.15
N LEU A 25 -1.18 -4.80 -7.76
CA LEU A 25 -1.02 -4.50 -9.17
C LEU A 25 0.43 -4.16 -9.50
N GLY A 26 1.08 -3.35 -8.67
CA GLY A 26 2.49 -3.04 -8.84
C GLY A 26 3.35 -4.30 -8.77
N HIS A 27 3.14 -5.17 -7.78
CA HIS A 27 3.90 -6.41 -7.65
C HIS A 27 3.70 -7.34 -8.86
N LEU A 28 2.49 -7.40 -9.41
CA LEU A 28 2.18 -8.14 -10.62
C LEU A 28 2.82 -7.51 -11.87
N ALA A 29 2.74 -6.18 -12.02
CA ALA A 29 3.27 -5.42 -13.15
C ALA A 29 4.81 -5.48 -13.22
N PHE A 30 5.47 -5.47 -12.06
CA PHE A 30 6.91 -5.72 -11.95
C PHE A 30 7.28 -7.21 -12.06
N ASN A 31 6.35 -8.08 -12.47
CA ASN A 31 6.57 -9.51 -12.67
C ASN A 31 7.16 -10.20 -11.42
N LYS A 32 6.67 -9.79 -10.24
CA LYS A 32 7.15 -10.23 -8.93
C LYS A 32 8.65 -10.03 -8.71
N ARG A 33 9.22 -8.97 -9.28
CA ARG A 33 10.63 -8.66 -9.11
C ARG A 33 10.96 -8.50 -7.63
N LYS A 34 11.88 -9.34 -7.16
CA LYS A 34 12.44 -9.29 -5.82
C LYS A 34 13.87 -8.80 -5.92
N ILE A 35 14.29 -8.02 -4.92
CA ILE A 35 15.66 -7.58 -4.74
C ILE A 35 16.24 -8.28 -3.52
N ASN A 36 17.50 -8.67 -3.61
CA ASN A 36 18.23 -9.22 -2.48
C ASN A 36 18.95 -8.08 -1.77
N ILE A 37 18.54 -7.77 -0.55
CA ILE A 37 19.22 -6.81 0.31
C ILE A 37 19.75 -7.58 1.52
N LEU A 38 21.08 -7.62 1.68
CA LEU A 38 21.75 -8.06 2.92
C LEU A 38 21.27 -9.42 3.49
N ASN A 39 20.94 -10.38 2.60
CA ASN A 39 20.40 -11.74 2.86
C ASN A 39 18.86 -11.88 2.87
N PHE A 40 18.10 -10.80 2.69
CA PHE A 40 16.64 -10.87 2.56
C PHE A 40 16.21 -10.65 1.12
N THR A 41 15.39 -11.57 0.60
CA THR A 41 14.75 -11.44 -0.71
C THR A 41 13.44 -10.69 -0.54
N LEU A 42 13.48 -9.37 -0.72
CA LEU A 42 12.33 -8.49 -0.51
C LEU A 42 11.69 -8.12 -1.86
N PRO A 43 10.35 -8.13 -1.96
CA PRO A 43 9.65 -7.62 -3.13
C PRO A 43 9.92 -6.11 -3.29
N LEU A 44 10.29 -5.68 -4.50
CA LEU A 44 10.65 -4.27 -4.77
C LEU A 44 9.44 -3.33 -4.60
N THR A 45 8.27 -3.77 -5.08
CA THR A 45 7.08 -2.92 -5.15
C THR A 45 6.58 -2.47 -3.78
N PRO A 46 6.46 -3.34 -2.75
CA PRO A 46 6.14 -2.92 -1.38
C PRO A 46 7.06 -1.86 -0.83
N ILE A 47 8.36 -1.98 -1.07
CA ILE A 47 9.34 -1.00 -0.56
C ILE A 47 9.06 0.38 -1.17
N VAL A 48 8.87 0.44 -2.49
CA VAL A 48 8.59 1.70 -3.20
C VAL A 48 7.27 2.30 -2.73
N ILE A 49 6.22 1.49 -2.61
CA ILE A 49 4.89 1.97 -2.22
C ILE A 49 4.88 2.42 -0.75
N SER A 50 5.49 1.66 0.16
CA SER A 50 5.64 2.07 1.56
C SER A 50 6.38 3.40 1.67
N PHE A 51 7.44 3.62 0.87
CA PHE A 51 8.15 4.90 0.86
C PHE A 51 7.26 6.06 0.41
N PHE A 52 6.46 5.87 -0.64
CA PHE A 52 5.50 6.87 -1.10
C PHE A 52 4.42 7.20 -0.05
N VAL A 53 3.86 6.18 0.60
CA VAL A 53 2.85 6.36 1.64
C VAL A 53 3.41 7.15 2.83
N ILE A 54 4.61 6.82 3.29
CA ILE A 54 5.25 7.58 4.38
C ILE A 54 5.40 9.05 3.99
N ILE A 55 5.81 9.34 2.75
CA ILE A 55 5.95 10.73 2.28
C ILE A 55 4.59 11.43 2.25
N GLU A 56 3.57 10.80 1.67
CA GLU A 56 2.21 11.34 1.62
C GLU A 56 1.68 11.66 3.02
N GLU A 57 1.86 10.74 3.97
CA GLU A 57 1.41 10.90 5.35
C GLU A 57 2.20 12.01 6.09
N CYS A 58 3.51 12.12 5.82
CA CYS A 58 4.32 13.25 6.30
C CYS A 58 3.89 14.58 5.68
N LEU A 59 3.47 14.60 4.41
CA LEU A 59 2.97 15.80 3.74
C LEU A 59 1.63 16.26 4.33
N GLN A 60 0.81 15.34 4.84
CA GLN A 60 -0.42 15.71 5.55
C GLN A 60 -0.17 16.56 6.79
N ILE A 61 1.01 16.49 7.43
CA ILE A 61 1.39 17.41 8.54
C ILE A 61 1.33 18.88 8.09
N PHE A 62 1.60 19.14 6.80
CA PHE A 62 1.56 20.48 6.21
C PHE A 62 0.18 20.82 5.61
N SER A 63 -0.76 19.88 5.59
CA SER A 63 -2.10 20.07 5.08
C SER A 63 -3.04 20.59 6.18
N SER A 64 -3.93 21.51 5.81
CA SER A 64 -4.98 22.02 6.71
C SER A 64 -6.29 21.24 6.60
N VAL A 65 -6.36 20.27 5.67
CA VAL A 65 -7.57 19.49 5.38
C VAL A 65 -7.56 18.12 6.06
N ARG A 66 -6.37 17.52 6.23
CA ARG A 66 -6.17 16.24 6.91
C ARG A 66 -5.02 16.33 7.89
N SER A 67 -5.13 15.56 8.97
CA SER A 67 -4.08 15.42 9.98
C SER A 67 -3.47 14.04 9.86
N PHE A 68 -2.17 13.96 10.11
CA PHE A 68 -1.43 12.71 10.23
C PHE A 68 -2.14 11.73 11.17
N ASP A 69 -2.46 10.53 10.68
CA ASP A 69 -3.06 9.45 11.46
C ASP A 69 -2.22 8.16 11.36
N LEU A 70 -1.70 7.74 12.50
CA LEU A 70 -0.96 6.48 12.63
C LEU A 70 -1.81 5.26 12.27
N VAL A 71 -3.13 5.34 12.45
CA VAL A 71 -4.05 4.26 12.13
C VAL A 71 -4.13 4.05 10.62
N ASP A 72 -4.17 5.14 9.83
CA ASP A 72 -4.20 5.06 8.37
C ASP A 72 -2.86 4.57 7.83
N LEU A 73 -1.74 5.03 8.40
CA LEU A 73 -0.41 4.51 8.05
C LEU A 73 -0.30 3.00 8.34
N ALA A 74 -0.79 2.54 9.49
CA ALA A 74 -0.78 1.11 9.84
C ALA A 74 -1.67 0.29 8.90
N ALA A 75 -2.83 0.84 8.51
CA ALA A 75 -3.73 0.22 7.55
C ALA A 75 -3.08 0.09 6.16
N ASP A 76 -2.36 1.11 5.71
CA ASP A 76 -1.61 1.08 4.47
C ASP A 76 -0.53 -0.01 4.48
N PHE A 77 0.27 -0.09 5.55
CA PHE A 77 1.26 -1.16 5.70
C PHE A 77 0.63 -2.56 5.70
N CYS A 78 -0.48 -2.74 6.42
CA CYS A 78 -1.20 -4.00 6.44
C CYS A 78 -1.72 -4.37 5.05
N GLY A 79 -2.28 -3.40 4.32
CA GLY A 79 -2.73 -3.54 2.94
C GLY A 79 -1.59 -3.99 2.03
N ILE A 80 -0.46 -3.30 2.07
CA ILE A 80 0.74 -3.64 1.27
C ILE A 80 1.15 -5.10 1.51
N VAL A 81 1.25 -5.53 2.77
CA VAL A 81 1.69 -6.90 3.12
C VAL A 81 0.69 -7.93 2.62
N VAL A 82 -0.59 -7.78 2.98
CA VAL A 82 -1.65 -8.74 2.62
C VAL A 82 -1.77 -8.89 1.11
N PHE A 83 -1.83 -7.77 0.39
CA PHE A 83 -2.02 -7.78 -1.06
C PHE A 83 -0.77 -8.22 -1.82
N THR A 84 0.43 -7.97 -1.30
CA THR A 84 1.65 -8.54 -1.88
C THR A 84 1.66 -10.06 -1.73
N LEU A 85 1.31 -10.59 -0.56
CA LEU A 85 1.20 -12.04 -0.36
C LEU A 85 0.15 -12.65 -1.29
N LEU A 86 -0.99 -11.97 -1.50
CA LEU A 86 -1.99 -12.38 -2.49
C LEU A 86 -1.41 -12.38 -3.90
N ALA A 87 -0.68 -11.34 -4.29
CA ALA A 87 -0.03 -11.26 -5.60
C ALA A 87 0.98 -12.40 -5.80
N GLU A 88 1.70 -12.80 -4.75
CA GLU A 88 2.60 -13.95 -4.81
C GLU A 88 1.88 -15.27 -5.12
N ARG A 89 0.63 -15.44 -4.68
CA ARG A 89 -0.20 -16.62 -5.01
C ARG A 89 -0.70 -16.62 -6.45
N VAL A 90 -0.82 -15.45 -7.10
CA VAL A 90 -1.31 -15.32 -8.48
C VAL A 90 -0.23 -15.71 -9.48
N LYS A 91 -0.50 -16.67 -10.36
CA LYS A 91 0.46 -17.04 -11.42
C LYS A 91 0.48 -15.97 -12.51
N VAL A 92 1.62 -15.28 -12.66
CA VAL A 92 1.83 -14.35 -13.78
C VAL A 92 2.31 -15.18 -14.97
N LYS A 93 1.58 -15.15 -16.09
CA LYS A 93 2.14 -15.63 -17.35
C LYS A 93 3.24 -14.65 -17.78
N LYS A 94 4.50 -15.10 -17.76
CA LYS A 94 5.57 -14.39 -18.48
C LYS A 94 5.23 -14.47 -19.97
N SER A 95 4.92 -13.33 -20.58
CA SER A 95 5.00 -13.23 -22.04
C SER A 95 6.49 -13.32 -22.39
N LEU A 96 6.85 -14.38 -23.12
CA LEU A 96 8.18 -14.60 -23.68
C LEU A 96 8.50 -13.56 -24.75
#